data_AF-A0A6I2SSY0-F1
#
_entry.id   AF-A0A6I2SSY0-F1
#
_cell.length_a   1.000
_cell.length_b   1.000
_cell.length_c   1.000
_cell.angle_alpha   90.00
_cell.angle_beta   90.00
_cell.angle_gamma   90.00
#
_symmetry.space_group_name_H-M   'P 1'
#
loop_
_entity.id
_entity.type
_entity.pdbx_description
1 polymer ?
#
loop_
_entity_poly.entity_id
_entity_poly.type
_entity_poly.pdbx_seq_one_letter_code
_entity_poly.pdbx_strand_id
1 'polypeptide(L)'
;MKRDKLVFESECHFDDHSYQIKVYCRLDGRHYAKTLLGENDFIVNDGVTLNEVLAIQHEILPLAVSNLKSHQAGKRDREET
;
A
#
# COMPACT_ATOMS: atom_id res chain seq x y z
N MET A 1 20.89 12.01 -10.66
CA MET A 1 19.98 10.95 -10.16
C MET A 1 18.67 11.04 -10.92
N LYS A 2 18.34 10.08 -11.79
CA LYS A 2 16.99 10.02 -12.33
C LYS A 2 16.10 9.42 -11.24
N ARG A 3 15.07 10.16 -10.82
CA ARG A 3 14.11 9.72 -9.80
C ARG A 3 13.03 8.89 -10.49
N ASP A 4 12.49 7.90 -9.79
CA ASP A 4 11.31 7.17 -10.24
C ASP A 4 10.16 8.17 -10.47
N LYS A 5 9.40 7.96 -11.55
CA LYS A 5 8.35 8.89 -11.98
C LYS A 5 7.00 8.42 -11.44
N LEU A 6 6.29 9.26 -10.70
CA LEU A 6 4.88 8.99 -10.37
C LEU A 6 4.07 8.98 -11.68
N VAL A 7 3.42 7.85 -11.98
CA VAL A 7 2.65 7.65 -13.22
C VAL A 7 1.17 7.43 -12.97
N PHE A 8 0.79 7.09 -11.74
CA PHE A 8 -0.60 6.92 -11.34
C PHE A 8 -0.77 7.21 -9.85
N GLU A 9 -1.89 7.83 -9.51
CA GLU A 9 -2.30 8.11 -8.15
C GLU A 9 -3.81 7.91 -8.04
N SER A 10 -4.24 7.23 -6.99
CA SER A 10 -5.66 6.99 -6.72
C SER A 10 -5.91 6.88 -5.22
N GLU A 11 -7.14 7.14 -4.84
CA GLU A 11 -7.62 6.96 -3.47
C GLU A 11 -8.60 5.78 -3.45
N CYS A 12 -8.38 4.85 -2.52
CA CYS A 12 -9.25 3.71 -2.30
C CYS A 12 -9.88 3.81 -0.91
N HIS A 13 -11.19 3.60 -0.83
CA HIS A 13 -11.92 3.60 0.43
C HIS A 13 -12.13 2.15 0.89
N PHE A 14 -11.68 1.84 2.11
CA PHE A 14 -11.86 0.53 2.71
C PHE A 14 -12.06 0.65 4.22
N ASP A 15 -13.14 0.05 4.73
CA ASP A 15 -13.48 -0.01 6.17
C ASP A 15 -13.37 1.35 6.89
N ASP A 16 -14.07 2.35 6.31
CA ASP A 16 -14.12 3.77 6.71
C ASP A 16 -12.80 4.55 6.68
N HIS A 17 -11.77 4.00 6.03
CA HIS A 17 -10.49 4.67 5.84
C HIS A 17 -10.19 4.88 4.36
N SER A 18 -9.55 6.00 4.04
CA SER A 18 -9.06 6.32 2.70
C SER A 18 -7.57 6.04 2.61
N TYR A 19 -7.19 5.23 1.62
CA TYR A 19 -5.81 4.82 1.37
C TYR A 19 -5.32 5.39 0.04
N GLN A 20 -4.20 6.09 0.09
CA GLN A 20 -3.58 6.67 -1.11
C GLN A 20 -2.65 5.66 -1.77
N ILE A 21 -3.00 5.24 -2.98
CA ILE A 21 -2.21 4.34 -3.82
C ILE A 21 -1.41 5.18 -4.81
N LYS A 22 -0.08 5.05 -4.79
CA LYS A 22 0.83 5.72 -5.74
C LYS A 22 1.61 4.69 -6.52
N VAL A 23 1.57 4.77 -7.85
CA VAL A 23 2.38 3.90 -8.72
C VAL A 23 3.47 4.71 -9.40
N TYR A 24 4.68 4.20 -9.31
CA TYR A 24 5.87 4.80 -9.88
C TYR A 24 6.44 3.92 -10.99
N CYS A 25 6.93 4.55 -12.05
CA CYS A 25 7.67 3.93 -13.13
C CYS A 25 9.16 4.15 -12.89
N ARG A 26 9.91 3.05 -12.82
CA ARG A 26 11.37 3.00 -12.66
C ARG A 26 12.07 3.25 -13.99
N LEU A 27 13.38 3.47 -13.93
CA LEU A 27 14.21 3.73 -15.10
C LEU A 27 14.33 2.53 -16.06
N ASP A 28 14.10 1.33 -15.57
CA ASP A 28 14.07 0.08 -16.33
C ASP A 28 12.70 -0.20 -16.98
N GLY A 29 11.73 0.70 -16.81
CA GLY A 29 10.36 0.58 -17.31
C GLY A 29 9.43 -0.25 -16.43
N ARG A 30 9.93 -0.83 -15.33
CA ARG A 30 9.08 -1.53 -14.36
C ARG A 30 8.27 -0.55 -13.53
N HIS A 31 7.20 -1.06 -12.93
CA HIS A 31 6.29 -0.30 -12.10
C HIS A 31 6.32 -0.83 -10.67
N TYR A 32 6.07 0.04 -9.69
CA TYR A 32 5.76 -0.41 -8.34
C TYR A 32 4.71 0.49 -7.70
N ALA A 33 3.78 -0.11 -6.96
CA ALA A 33 2.82 0.60 -6.14
C ALA A 33 3.39 0.79 -4.74
N LYS A 34 3.00 1.89 -4.12
CA LYS A 34 3.25 2.21 -2.72
C LYS A 34 1.96 2.75 -2.13
N THR A 35 1.47 2.08 -1.08
CA THR A 35 0.28 2.48 -0.35
C THR A 35 0.62 2.64 1.13
N LEU A 36 0.33 3.81 1.70
CA LEU A 36 0.48 4.09 3.14
C LEU A 36 -0.74 3.55 3.88
N LEU A 37 -0.53 2.71 4.89
CA LEU A 37 -1.61 2.13 5.71
C LEU A 37 -1.74 2.78 7.10
N GLY A 38 -0.67 3.39 7.61
CA GLY A 38 -0.57 4.03 8.92
C GLY A 38 0.75 4.80 9.02
N GLU A 39 1.08 5.39 10.18
CA GLU A 39 2.23 6.30 10.32
C GLU A 39 3.56 5.77 9.75
N ASN A 40 3.80 4.44 9.83
CA ASN A 40 5.03 3.82 9.34
C ASN A 40 4.80 2.53 8.53
N ASP A 41 3.55 2.17 8.24
CA ASP A 41 3.21 0.92 7.57
C ASP A 41 2.92 1.16 6.09
N PHE A 42 3.63 0.44 5.21
CA PHE A 42 3.48 0.55 3.76
C PHE A 42 3.35 -0.82 3.11
N ILE A 43 2.49 -0.89 2.10
CA ILE A 43 2.51 -1.98 1.11
C ILE A 43 3.33 -1.50 -0.07
N VAL A 44 4.22 -2.36 -0.54
CA VAL A 44 4.94 -2.17 -1.80
C VAL A 44 4.86 -3.45 -2.60
N ASN A 45 4.39 -3.37 -3.84
CA ASN A 45 4.48 -4.46 -4.81
C ASN A 45 4.99 -3.91 -6.14
N ASP A 46 5.80 -4.69 -6.84
CA ASP A 46 6.33 -4.38 -8.17
C ASP A 46 5.68 -5.25 -9.25
N GLY A 47 5.85 -4.82 -10.49
CA GLY A 47 5.33 -5.50 -11.66
C GLY A 47 5.92 -4.91 -12.95
N VAL A 48 5.74 -5.62 -14.05
CA VAL A 48 6.25 -5.19 -15.36
C VAL A 48 5.42 -4.02 -15.88
N THR A 49 4.11 -4.04 -15.64
CA THR A 49 3.17 -3.03 -16.15
C THR A 49 2.39 -2.34 -15.03
N LEU A 50 1.87 -1.15 -15.32
CA LEU A 50 0.95 -0.43 -14.42
C LEU A 50 -0.26 -1.29 -14.03
N ASN A 51 -0.89 -1.97 -15.00
CA ASN A 51 -2.09 -2.76 -14.76
C ASN A 51 -1.83 -3.96 -13.85
N GLU A 52 -0.72 -4.65 -14.04
CA GLU A 52 -0.29 -5.76 -13.20
C GLU A 52 -0.09 -5.30 -11.75
N VAL A 53 0.62 -4.18 -11.57
CA VAL A 53 0.86 -3.58 -10.26
C VAL A 53 -0.45 -3.21 -9.56
N LEU A 54 -1.39 -2.61 -10.30
CA LEU A 54 -2.70 -2.23 -9.75
C LEU A 54 -3.54 -3.45 -9.38
N ALA A 55 -3.55 -4.50 -10.21
CA ALA A 55 -4.28 -5.72 -9.93
C ALA A 55 -3.80 -6.37 -8.61
N ILE A 56 -2.48 -6.54 -8.48
CA ILE A 56 -1.86 -7.07 -7.25
C ILE A 56 -2.17 -6.17 -6.05
N GLN A 57 -2.07 -4.84 -6.22
CA GLN A 57 -2.34 -3.89 -5.14
C GLN A 57 -3.79 -3.96 -4.66
N HIS A 58 -4.76 -4.15 -5.55
CA HIS A 58 -6.18 -4.33 -5.22
C HIS A 58 -6.45 -5.62 -4.45
N GLU A 59 -5.72 -6.70 -4.76
CA GLU A 59 -5.84 -7.98 -4.05
C GLU A 59 -5.20 -7.93 -2.66
N ILE A 60 -4.04 -7.29 -2.52
CA ILE A 60 -3.27 -7.26 -1.27
C ILE A 60 -3.82 -6.24 -0.27
N LEU A 61 -4.36 -5.10 -0.74
CA LEU A 61 -4.77 -4.01 0.14
C LEU A 61 -5.78 -4.43 1.24
N PRO A 62 -6.88 -5.15 0.93
CA PRO A 62 -7.82 -5.62 1.96
C PRO A 62 -7.17 -6.54 3.00
N LEU A 63 -6.25 -7.41 2.57
CA LEU A 63 -5.55 -8.36 3.43
C LEU A 63 -4.59 -7.64 4.38
N ALA A 64 -3.85 -6.67 3.86
CA ALA A 64 -2.89 -5.90 4.64
C ALA A 64 -3.60 -4.98 5.65
N VAL A 65 -4.71 -4.34 5.26
CA VAL A 65 -5.53 -3.54 6.19
C VAL A 65 -6.10 -4.41 7.31
N SER A 66 -6.64 -5.58 6.97
CA SER A 66 -7.19 -6.51 7.97
C SER A 66 -6.12 -6.96 8.98
N ASN A 67 -4.93 -7.33 8.50
CA ASN A 67 -3.81 -7.71 9.35
C ASN A 67 -3.32 -6.57 10.26
N LEU A 68 -3.28 -5.34 9.76
CA LEU A 68 -2.87 -4.18 10.54
C LEU A 68 -3.81 -3.94 11.74
N LYS A 69 -5.13 -4.05 11.52
CA LYS A 69 -6.13 -3.90 12.59
C LYS A 69 -5.97 -4.96 13.67
N SER A 70 -5.72 -6.21 13.28
CA SER A 70 -5.45 -7.30 14.24
C SER A 70 -4.19 -7.05 15.07
N HIS A 71 -3.12 -6.52 14.46
CA HIS A 71 -1.88 -6.19 15.19
C HIS A 71 -2.04 -4.98 16.13
N GLN A 72 -2.87 -4.00 15.79
CA GLN A 72 -3.15 -2.86 16.65
C GLN A 72 -4.13 -3.20 17.79
N ALA A 73 -5.06 -4.13 17.58
CA ALA A 73 -5.94 -4.63 18.64
C ALA A 73 -5.14 -5.32 19.76
N GLY A 74 -4.19 -6.20 19.42
CA GLY A 74 -3.39 -6.92 20.40
C GLY A 74 -2.37 -6.09 21.20
N LYS A 75 -2.09 -4.83 20.80
CA LYS A 75 -1.22 -3.91 21.57
C LYS A 75 -1.97 -3.17 22.68
N ARG A 76 -3.28 -2.97 22.54
CA ARG A 76 -4.09 -2.24 23.55
C ARG A 76 -4.38 -3.06 24.81
N ASP A 77 -4.40 -4.38 24.69
CA ASP A 77 -4.69 -5.28 25.82
C ASP A 77 -3.47 -5.58 26.73
N ARG A 78 -2.29 -5.00 26.44
CA ARG A 78 -1.04 -5.28 27.16
C ARG A 78 -0.52 -4.13 28.05
N GLU A 79 -1.21 -2.99 28.08
CA GLU A 79 -0.83 -1.84 28.93
C GLU A 79 -1.67 -1.69 30.20
N GLU A 80 -2.55 -2.65 30.53
CA GLU A 80 -3.20 -2.73 31.85
C GLU A 80 -2.75 -4.00 32.60
N THR A 81 -1.60 -3.95 33.27
CA THR A 81 -1.30 -4.77 34.47
C THR A 81 -0.27 -4.08 35.35
#